data_AF-A0A2G6DB19-F1
#
_entry.id   AF-A0A2G6DB19-F1
#
_cell.length_a   1.000
_cell.length_b   1.000
_cell.length_c   1.000
_cell.angle_alpha   90.00
_cell.angle_beta   90.00
_cell.angle_gamma   90.00
#
_symmetry.space_group_name_H-M   'P 1'
#
loop_
_entity.id
_entity.type
_entity.pdbx_description
1 polymer ?
#
loop_
_entity_poly.entity_id
_entity_poly.type
_entity_poly.pdbx_seq_one_letter_code
_entity_poly.pdbx_strand_id
1 'polypeptide(L)'
;MDVVMKPYHLQIENNPERSTVAVTLYGESVDQPLGATDCQRQDDPVARFTPDFLIDLAPIRGDIEAQIINNAVQLREADDLLQLRDLLMEQDFNELCEMLFNILQYAIQQTSVSRGAGDAGEAEIASRWADPDKRLVRVWFATNRLPVNIHEVDQDFSSDASANALTYGICNVFIPKSHKPGSVGTAWWRRWIYLEKDDSLKVHSAHALPQDAFWEGFRHKLESWWKPGERNAFVLIHGFNVSFEEAAVRAAQIGYDLKLPGEIAFYSWPSHGRVTDYTADEATIGASVKYIAQFLHELCEKSGAERVHLFVHSMGNRGFIAALERLMANGFPQLKLGQVFFCAPDEDVRVFEDKTSSFPHQYENRTLYVSGDDKAVAASKWLHQADRVGIVPPVYEYAGIETIEVDGFGILDLGHGYFASAEPLIEDIREAIATRKPAAERTLPQAVGNHYLIDVGC
;
A
#
# COMPACT_ATOMS: atom_id res chain seq x y z
N MET A 1 28.43 11.59 -0.14
CA MET A 1 27.98 11.76 -1.54
C MET A 1 27.21 13.05 -1.54
N ASP A 2 27.71 14.06 -2.24
CA ASP A 2 27.07 15.37 -2.27
C ASP A 2 25.65 15.21 -2.81
N VAL A 3 24.65 15.63 -2.02
CA VAL A 3 23.27 15.69 -2.47
C VAL A 3 23.27 16.50 -3.75
N VAL A 4 22.86 15.90 -4.87
CA VAL A 4 22.77 16.62 -6.14
C VAL A 4 21.64 17.62 -5.99
N MET A 5 22.00 18.84 -5.60
CA MET A 5 21.04 19.88 -5.33
C MET A 5 20.36 20.28 -6.64
N LYS A 6 19.04 20.14 -6.66
CA LYS A 6 18.25 20.43 -7.86
C LYS A 6 18.05 21.93 -8.03
N PRO A 7 17.99 22.46 -9.25
CA PRO A 7 17.56 23.85 -9.47
C PRO A 7 16.12 24.02 -9.01
N TYR A 8 15.82 25.10 -8.29
CA TYR A 8 14.54 25.40 -7.64
C TYR A 8 14.06 24.35 -6.62
N HIS A 9 14.45 24.53 -5.35
CA HIS A 9 14.03 23.67 -4.25
C HIS A 9 13.87 24.43 -2.94
N LEU A 10 13.17 23.83 -1.98
CA LEU A 10 13.20 24.23 -0.57
C LEU A 10 14.13 23.32 0.21
N GLN A 11 15.01 23.91 1.00
CA GLN A 11 15.74 23.24 2.06
C GLN A 11 15.03 23.51 3.37
N ILE A 12 14.58 22.45 4.02
CA ILE A 12 13.84 22.51 5.27
C ILE A 12 14.76 22.04 6.38
N GLU A 13 15.12 22.93 7.31
CA GLU A 13 15.94 22.61 8.47
C GLU A 13 15.12 22.68 9.75
N ASN A 14 15.00 21.55 10.45
CA ASN A 14 14.20 21.50 11.67
C ASN A 14 15.04 21.88 12.88
N ASN A 15 14.63 22.92 13.64
CA ASN A 15 15.30 23.34 14.86
C ASN A 15 14.43 23.02 16.10
N PRO A 16 14.52 21.79 16.63
CA PRO A 16 13.69 21.34 17.74
C PRO A 16 13.99 22.09 19.05
N GLU A 17 15.17 22.67 19.22
CA GLU A 17 15.52 23.43 20.42
C GLU A 17 14.82 24.80 20.48
N ARG A 18 14.48 25.35 19.31
CA ARG A 18 13.82 26.66 19.17
C ARG A 18 12.34 26.56 18.84
N SER A 19 11.81 25.35 18.66
CA SER A 19 10.46 25.09 18.13
C SER A 19 10.20 25.78 16.78
N THR A 20 11.24 25.90 15.96
CA THR A 20 11.16 26.53 14.63
C THR A 20 11.65 25.60 13.53
N VAL A 21 11.21 25.88 12.31
CA VAL A 21 11.63 25.22 11.08
C VAL A 21 12.16 26.30 10.15
N ALA A 22 13.45 26.26 9.82
CA ALA A 22 14.02 27.15 8.84
C ALA A 22 13.71 26.62 7.43
N VAL A 23 13.12 27.47 6.59
CA VAL A 23 12.79 27.17 5.21
C VAL A 23 13.62 28.08 4.32
N THR A 24 14.55 27.50 3.57
CA THR A 24 15.42 28.22 2.64
C THR A 24 15.04 27.88 1.21
N LEU A 25 14.72 28.90 0.42
CA LEU A 25 14.38 28.76 -0.99
C LEU A 25 15.61 29.01 -1.86
N TYR A 26 15.90 28.07 -2.75
CA TYR A 26 16.91 28.21 -3.78
C TYR A 26 16.27 28.33 -5.16
N GLY A 27 16.93 29.10 -6.03
CA GLY A 27 16.48 29.33 -7.39
C GLY A 27 17.18 28.42 -8.39
N GLU A 28 17.36 28.93 -9.61
CA GLU A 28 18.09 28.26 -10.69
C GLU A 28 19.57 28.05 -10.36
N SER A 29 20.18 28.98 -9.61
CA SER A 29 21.51 28.81 -9.02
C SER A 29 21.37 28.22 -7.63
N VAL A 30 22.10 27.13 -7.39
CA VAL A 30 22.03 26.40 -6.12
C VAL A 30 22.96 26.97 -5.05
N ASP A 31 23.92 27.82 -5.45
CA ASP A 31 24.97 28.32 -4.55
C ASP A 31 24.51 29.51 -3.70
N GLN A 32 23.36 30.13 -4.02
CA GLN A 32 22.82 31.28 -3.28
C GLN A 32 21.32 31.16 -3.07
N PRO A 33 20.83 31.28 -1.82
CA PRO A 33 19.40 31.25 -1.55
C PRO A 33 18.73 32.53 -2.05
N LEU A 34 17.53 32.38 -2.61
CA LEU A 34 16.66 33.51 -2.98
C LEU A 34 16.03 34.14 -1.74
N GLY A 35 15.86 33.37 -0.67
CA GLY A 35 15.31 33.83 0.60
C GLY A 35 15.29 32.70 1.63
N ALA A 36 15.18 33.07 2.90
CA ALA A 36 15.01 32.15 4.01
C ALA A 36 14.03 32.73 5.02
N THR A 37 13.27 31.87 5.69
CA THR A 37 12.36 32.25 6.76
C THR A 37 12.36 31.19 7.85
N ASP A 38 12.10 31.60 9.09
CA ASP A 38 11.85 30.68 10.21
C ASP A 38 10.34 30.60 10.44
N CYS A 39 9.79 29.40 10.37
CA CYS A 39 8.38 29.11 10.66
C CYS A 39 8.24 28.47 12.05
N GLN A 40 7.15 28.77 12.74
CA GLN A 40 6.79 28.08 13.98
C GLN A 40 6.33 26.66 13.65
N ARG A 41 6.85 25.73 14.45
CA ARG A 41 6.48 24.33 14.37
C ARG A 41 5.16 24.09 15.11
N GLN A 42 4.35 23.13 14.66
CA GLN A 42 3.26 22.63 15.51
C GLN A 42 3.81 22.06 16.81
N ASP A 43 3.17 22.37 17.93
CA ASP A 43 3.47 21.83 19.27
C ASP A 43 2.98 20.38 19.38
N ASP A 44 3.49 19.52 18.48
CA ASP A 44 3.27 18.08 18.50
C ASP A 44 4.54 17.38 19.03
N PRO A 45 4.46 16.73 20.22
CA PRO A 45 5.59 16.02 20.82
C PRO A 45 6.06 14.81 19.99
N VAL A 46 5.28 14.36 19.01
CA VAL A 46 5.55 13.19 18.16
C VAL A 46 6.14 13.57 16.79
N ALA A 47 5.99 14.84 16.35
CA ALA A 47 6.61 15.42 15.14
C ALA A 47 8.15 15.57 15.19
N ARG A 48 8.88 14.64 15.83
CA ARG A 48 10.34 14.53 15.77
C ARG A 48 10.77 13.74 14.53
N PHE A 49 10.72 14.40 13.38
CA PHE A 49 11.38 13.96 12.16
C PHE A 49 12.89 14.29 12.20
N THR A 50 13.74 13.47 11.57
CA THR A 50 15.19 13.69 11.34
C THR A 50 15.58 13.31 9.90
N PRO A 51 16.54 13.98 9.24
CA PRO A 51 17.00 15.37 9.35
C PRO A 51 16.44 16.20 8.18
N ASP A 52 17.01 17.38 8.00
CA ASP A 52 16.74 18.36 6.95
C ASP A 52 16.43 17.73 5.59
N PHE A 53 15.30 18.11 4.98
CA PHE A 53 14.82 17.51 3.74
C PHE A 53 14.66 18.56 2.64
N LEU A 54 14.70 18.09 1.39
CA LEU A 54 14.57 18.93 0.20
C LEU A 54 13.22 18.70 -0.46
N ILE A 55 12.49 19.79 -0.72
CA ILE A 55 11.28 19.77 -1.55
C ILE A 55 11.66 20.30 -2.93
N ASP A 56 11.55 19.46 -3.96
CA ASP A 56 11.74 19.86 -5.35
C ASP A 56 10.55 20.73 -5.79
N LEU A 57 10.80 21.98 -6.21
CA LEU A 57 9.74 22.91 -6.60
C LEU A 57 9.48 22.92 -8.12
N ALA A 58 10.27 22.20 -8.91
CA ALA A 58 10.03 22.08 -10.35
C ALA A 58 8.59 21.61 -10.70
N PRO A 59 7.96 20.67 -9.96
CA PRO A 59 6.60 20.20 -10.25
C PRO A 59 5.56 21.30 -9.99
N ILE A 60 5.64 21.92 -8.80
CA ILE A 60 4.78 23.03 -8.40
C ILE A 60 4.90 24.20 -9.38
N ARG A 61 6.12 24.53 -9.81
CA ARG A 61 6.36 25.57 -10.80
C ARG A 61 5.67 25.22 -12.13
N GLY A 62 5.79 23.97 -12.58
CA GLY A 62 5.11 23.48 -13.79
C GLY A 62 3.58 23.61 -13.70
N ASP A 63 2.99 23.29 -12.55
CA ASP A 63 1.55 23.42 -12.32
C ASP A 63 1.08 24.87 -12.32
N ILE A 64 1.90 25.80 -11.83
CA ILE A 64 1.62 27.24 -11.89
C ILE A 64 1.74 27.76 -13.33
N GLU A 65 2.78 27.35 -14.07
CA GLU A 65 2.94 27.66 -15.50
C GLU A 65 1.74 27.16 -16.32
N ALA A 66 1.26 25.95 -16.03
CA ALA A 66 0.11 25.32 -16.66
C ALA A 66 -1.25 25.85 -16.18
N GLN A 67 -1.28 26.81 -15.25
CA GLN A 67 -2.51 27.37 -14.66
C GLN A 67 -3.39 26.29 -13.96
N ILE A 68 -2.77 25.23 -13.46
CA ILE A 68 -3.41 24.22 -12.59
C ILE A 68 -3.50 24.78 -11.16
N ILE A 69 -2.42 25.41 -10.69
CA ILE A 69 -2.36 26.14 -9.43
C ILE A 69 -2.36 27.64 -9.75
N ASN A 70 -3.47 28.31 -9.46
CA ASN A 70 -3.70 29.72 -9.80
C ASN A 70 -3.69 30.66 -8.60
N ASN A 71 -3.60 30.11 -7.40
CA ASN A 71 -3.48 30.87 -6.17
C ASN A 71 -2.82 30.03 -5.09
N ALA A 72 -2.39 30.68 -4.02
CA ALA A 72 -1.77 30.03 -2.89
C ALA A 72 -2.71 29.09 -2.13
N VAL A 73 -4.03 29.26 -2.20
CA VAL A 73 -4.98 28.31 -1.59
C VAL A 73 -4.90 26.95 -2.29
N GLN A 74 -4.80 26.94 -3.62
CA GLN A 74 -4.60 25.71 -4.38
C GLN A 74 -3.21 25.11 -4.14
N LEU A 75 -2.20 25.95 -3.90
CA LEU A 75 -0.85 25.49 -3.58
C LEU A 75 -0.78 24.74 -2.24
N ARG A 76 -1.56 25.15 -1.23
CA ARG A 76 -1.62 24.49 0.09
C ARG A 76 -2.08 23.02 0.01
N GLU A 77 -2.83 22.69 -1.03
CA GLU A 77 -3.37 21.35 -1.28
C GLU A 77 -2.43 20.51 -2.15
N ALA A 78 -1.24 21.02 -2.52
CA ALA A 78 -0.27 20.28 -3.31
C ALA A 78 0.37 19.16 -2.47
N ASP A 79 0.44 17.96 -3.05
CA ASP A 79 0.95 16.77 -2.39
C ASP A 79 2.42 16.93 -1.92
N ASP A 80 3.21 17.68 -2.70
CA ASP A 80 4.61 18.01 -2.43
C ASP A 80 4.82 18.79 -1.12
N LEU A 81 3.77 19.50 -0.65
CA LEU A 81 3.82 20.33 0.55
C LEU A 81 3.13 19.70 1.75
N LEU A 82 2.56 18.49 1.63
CA LEU A 82 1.82 17.84 2.73
C LEU A 82 2.70 17.61 3.96
N GLN A 83 3.96 17.21 3.77
CA GLN A 83 4.89 17.04 4.89
C GLN A 83 5.15 18.36 5.62
N LEU A 84 5.21 19.47 4.87
CA LEU A 84 5.42 20.80 5.42
C LEU A 84 4.15 21.35 6.09
N ARG A 85 2.97 21.05 5.54
CA ARG A 85 1.67 21.34 6.15
C ARG A 85 1.53 20.69 7.52
N ASP A 86 1.91 19.43 7.59
CA ASP A 86 1.78 18.65 8.82
C ASP A 86 2.86 19.06 9.85
N LEU A 87 3.94 19.72 9.42
CA LEU A 87 5.05 20.18 10.27
C LEU A 87 4.85 21.59 10.85
N LEU A 88 4.30 22.52 10.06
CA LEU A 88 4.20 23.93 10.39
C LEU A 88 2.86 24.29 11.03
N MET A 89 2.86 25.30 11.89
CA MET A 89 1.60 25.92 12.32
C MET A 89 0.78 26.36 11.11
N GLU A 90 -0.54 26.16 11.16
CA GLU A 90 -1.43 26.43 10.02
C GLU A 90 -1.23 27.85 9.46
N GLN A 91 -1.04 28.84 10.34
CA GLN A 91 -0.77 30.21 9.93
C GLN A 91 0.54 30.34 9.13
N ASP A 92 1.64 29.77 9.62
CA ASP A 92 2.95 29.87 8.96
C ASP A 92 3.01 29.05 7.68
N PHE A 93 2.31 27.91 7.63
CA PHE A 93 2.15 27.14 6.39
C PHE A 93 1.41 27.95 5.32
N ASN A 94 0.33 28.64 5.72
CA ASN A 94 -0.45 29.48 4.82
C ASN A 94 0.39 30.65 4.31
N GLU A 95 1.10 31.36 5.18
CA GLU A 95 1.98 32.48 4.81
C GLU A 95 3.13 32.02 3.91
N LEU A 96 3.71 30.86 4.19
CA LEU A 96 4.73 30.25 3.34
C LEU A 96 4.17 29.93 1.95
N CYS A 97 2.99 29.33 1.83
CA CYS A 97 2.37 29.04 0.54
C CYS A 97 2.06 30.32 -0.25
N GLU A 98 1.57 31.39 0.41
CA GLU A 98 1.37 32.69 -0.23
C GLU A 98 2.68 33.26 -0.79
N MET A 99 3.74 33.24 0.00
CA MET A 99 5.06 33.70 -0.41
C MET A 99 5.60 32.86 -1.58
N LEU A 100 5.59 31.54 -1.46
CA LEU A 100 6.10 30.62 -2.48
C LEU A 100 5.35 30.78 -3.80
N PHE A 101 4.02 30.85 -3.76
CA PHE A 101 3.22 31.06 -4.95
C PHE A 101 3.60 32.35 -5.67
N ASN A 102 3.74 33.46 -4.95
CA ASN A 102 4.12 34.75 -5.53
C ASN A 102 5.54 34.74 -6.12
N ILE A 103 6.50 34.10 -5.44
CA ILE A 103 7.88 34.01 -5.93
C ILE A 103 7.94 33.15 -7.20
N LEU A 104 7.29 31.98 -7.20
CA LEU A 104 7.25 31.10 -8.36
C LEU A 104 6.54 31.78 -9.53
N GLN A 105 5.41 32.44 -9.31
CA GLN A 105 4.72 33.23 -10.34
C GLN A 105 5.62 34.32 -10.93
N TYR A 106 6.33 35.06 -10.08
CA TYR A 106 7.25 36.10 -10.55
C TYR A 106 8.42 35.53 -11.37
N ALA A 107 9.00 34.40 -10.93
CA ALA A 107 10.07 33.71 -11.64
C ALA A 107 9.62 33.20 -13.03
N ILE A 108 8.39 32.66 -13.10
CA ILE A 108 7.73 32.25 -14.34
C ILE A 108 7.57 33.44 -15.28
N GLN A 109 7.05 34.57 -14.78
CA GLN A 109 6.86 35.79 -15.57
C GLN A 109 8.20 36.33 -16.10
N GLN A 110 9.25 36.34 -15.28
CA GLN A 110 10.60 36.75 -15.70
C GLN A 110 11.17 35.85 -16.81
N THR A 111 10.94 34.54 -16.73
CA THR A 111 11.38 33.57 -17.75
C THR A 111 10.56 33.70 -19.04
N SER A 112 9.29 34.08 -18.94
CA SER A 112 8.43 34.35 -20.11
C SER A 112 8.84 35.62 -20.88
N VAL A 113 9.38 36.63 -20.18
CA VAL A 113 9.89 37.87 -20.78
C VAL A 113 11.25 37.65 -21.47
N SER A 114 12.10 36.75 -20.96
CA SER A 114 13.39 36.40 -21.58
C SER A 114 13.25 35.40 -22.74
N ARG A 115 12.19 34.58 -22.78
CA ARG A 115 11.86 33.66 -23.90
C ARG A 115 11.28 34.35 -25.15
N GLY A 116 11.20 35.69 -25.18
CA GLY A 116 10.82 36.47 -26.37
C GLY A 116 11.80 36.40 -27.56
N ALA A 117 12.89 35.63 -27.45
CA ALA A 117 13.78 35.33 -28.56
C ALA A 117 14.36 33.92 -28.41
N GLY A 118 13.89 32.99 -29.25
CA GLY A 118 14.52 31.68 -29.43
C GLY A 118 13.60 30.50 -29.11
N ASP A 119 12.99 29.96 -30.16
CA ASP A 119 12.39 28.63 -30.22
C ASP A 119 13.45 27.56 -29.93
N ALA A 120 13.23 26.70 -28.92
CA ALA A 120 13.81 25.37 -28.81
C ALA A 120 13.24 24.58 -27.61
N GLY A 121 12.51 23.51 -27.92
CA GLY A 121 12.56 22.24 -27.19
C GLY A 121 11.63 22.13 -25.99
N GLU A 122 10.43 21.61 -26.22
CA GLU A 122 9.66 20.88 -25.21
C GLU A 122 10.49 19.70 -24.70
N ALA A 123 11.26 19.93 -23.65
CA ALA A 123 11.98 18.90 -22.94
C ALA A 123 10.98 18.10 -22.10
N GLU A 124 10.91 16.83 -22.46
CA GLU A 124 10.28 15.65 -21.85
C GLU A 124 10.55 15.51 -20.33
N ILE A 125 10.06 16.46 -19.52
CA ILE A 125 10.12 16.43 -18.04
C ILE A 125 8.70 16.24 -17.44
N ALA A 126 7.66 16.27 -18.26
CA ALA A 126 6.26 16.39 -17.83
C ALA A 126 5.51 15.08 -17.49
N SER A 127 6.16 13.95 -17.16
CA SER A 127 5.40 12.70 -16.96
C SER A 127 5.66 11.91 -15.68
N ARG A 128 6.64 12.27 -14.84
CA ARG A 128 6.93 11.44 -13.67
C ARG A 128 6.02 11.73 -12.48
N TRP A 129 5.59 12.98 -12.28
CA TRP A 129 4.90 13.42 -11.05
C TRP A 129 3.57 14.16 -11.26
N ALA A 130 3.04 14.20 -12.48
CA ALA A 130 1.67 14.64 -12.67
C ALA A 130 0.72 13.50 -12.27
N ASP A 131 -0.11 13.72 -11.26
CA ASP A 131 -1.36 12.98 -11.07
C ASP A 131 -2.50 13.81 -11.72
N PRO A 132 -2.68 13.73 -13.06
CA PRO A 132 -3.67 14.54 -13.76
C PRO A 132 -5.11 14.25 -13.29
N ASP A 133 -5.32 13.20 -12.51
CA ASP A 133 -6.63 12.71 -12.12
C ASP A 133 -6.91 12.78 -10.60
N LYS A 134 -5.93 13.12 -9.74
CA LYS A 134 -6.00 13.01 -8.26
C LYS A 134 -6.39 11.60 -7.80
N ARG A 135 -5.74 10.57 -8.36
CA ARG A 135 -6.02 9.14 -8.12
C ARG A 135 -4.82 8.37 -7.56
N LEU A 136 -3.92 9.04 -6.85
CA LEU A 136 -2.94 8.39 -5.99
C LEU A 136 -3.61 7.79 -4.74
N VAL A 137 -3.44 6.48 -4.58
CA VAL A 137 -3.82 5.76 -3.37
C VAL A 137 -2.57 5.50 -2.54
N ARG A 138 -2.56 6.02 -1.32
CA ARG A 138 -1.52 5.73 -0.35
C ARG A 138 -1.77 4.36 0.28
N VAL A 139 -0.74 3.52 0.27
CA VAL A 139 -0.70 2.24 0.98
C VAL A 139 0.47 2.23 1.94
N TRP A 140 0.24 1.73 3.14
CA TRP A 140 1.28 1.58 4.15
C TRP A 140 1.99 0.23 3.96
N PHE A 141 3.29 0.15 4.23
CA PHE A 141 4.01 -1.11 4.09
C PHE A 141 4.90 -1.44 5.28
N ALA A 142 5.03 -2.73 5.53
CA ALA A 142 6.10 -3.34 6.31
C ALA A 142 6.76 -4.43 5.47
N THR A 143 8.09 -4.47 5.44
CA THR A 143 8.83 -5.42 4.62
C THR A 143 10.12 -5.88 5.29
N ASN A 144 10.45 -7.16 5.13
CA ASN A 144 11.77 -7.71 5.47
C ASN A 144 12.61 -7.98 4.22
N ARG A 145 12.26 -7.36 3.08
CA ARG A 145 13.10 -7.32 1.88
C ARG A 145 14.31 -6.40 2.09
N LEU A 146 15.39 -6.68 1.37
CA LEU A 146 16.59 -5.85 1.34
C LEU A 146 16.31 -4.58 0.50
N PRO A 147 16.46 -3.37 1.05
CA PRO A 147 16.35 -2.14 0.27
C PRO A 147 17.52 -2.03 -0.72
N VAL A 148 17.26 -1.55 -1.94
CA VAL A 148 18.24 -1.47 -3.03
C VAL A 148 18.95 -0.11 -3.04
N ASN A 149 18.21 0.97 -2.82
CA ASN A 149 18.67 2.36 -2.96
C ASN A 149 18.48 3.17 -1.67
N ILE A 150 19.05 2.69 -0.55
CA ILE A 150 18.94 3.24 0.81
C ILE A 150 19.27 4.73 1.00
N HIS A 151 19.89 5.37 0.01
CA HIS A 151 20.27 6.79 0.06
C HIS A 151 19.33 7.70 -0.74
N GLU A 152 18.37 7.11 -1.46
CA GLU A 152 17.40 7.83 -2.28
C GLU A 152 16.08 8.04 -1.52
N VAL A 153 15.28 9.02 -1.95
CA VAL A 153 13.96 9.24 -1.34
C VAL A 153 12.96 8.18 -1.78
N ASP A 154 13.00 7.82 -3.07
CA ASP A 154 12.24 6.71 -3.62
C ASP A 154 13.00 5.41 -3.34
N GLN A 155 12.35 4.40 -2.78
CA GLN A 155 12.96 3.18 -2.27
C GLN A 155 12.44 1.95 -3.01
N ASP A 156 13.35 1.17 -3.59
CA ASP A 156 13.11 -0.14 -4.18
C ASP A 156 13.53 -1.25 -3.21
N PHE A 157 12.88 -2.41 -3.33
CA PHE A 157 13.12 -3.57 -2.47
C PHE A 157 13.35 -4.84 -3.28
N SER A 158 14.45 -5.54 -3.01
CA SER A 158 14.80 -6.76 -3.75
C SER A 158 14.01 -7.98 -3.27
N SER A 159 14.29 -9.13 -3.89
CA SER A 159 13.80 -10.43 -3.41
C SER A 159 14.68 -11.06 -2.34
N ASP A 160 15.72 -10.36 -1.88
CA ASP A 160 16.59 -10.85 -0.81
C ASP A 160 16.05 -10.44 0.55
N ALA A 161 16.28 -11.27 1.56
CA ALA A 161 15.93 -10.94 2.94
C ALA A 161 16.90 -9.90 3.53
N SER A 162 16.36 -8.89 4.21
CA SER A 162 17.14 -8.04 5.10
C SER A 162 17.63 -8.86 6.29
N ALA A 163 18.86 -8.61 6.73
CA ALA A 163 19.53 -9.49 7.68
C ALA A 163 18.79 -9.58 9.02
N ASN A 164 18.14 -8.51 9.52
CA ASN A 164 17.49 -8.51 10.85
C ASN A 164 16.42 -7.42 11.11
N ALA A 165 15.95 -6.66 10.11
CA ALA A 165 15.10 -5.49 10.38
C ALA A 165 13.87 -5.41 9.47
N LEU A 166 12.73 -5.05 10.07
CA LEU A 166 11.58 -4.57 9.32
C LEU A 166 11.83 -3.15 8.84
N THR A 167 11.57 -2.91 7.56
CA THR A 167 11.45 -1.56 7.00
C THR A 167 9.98 -1.21 6.93
N TYR A 168 9.63 -0.04 7.46
CA TYR A 168 8.29 0.53 7.40
C TYR A 168 8.27 1.66 6.38
N GLY A 169 7.10 1.95 5.80
CA GLY A 169 7.00 3.07 4.89
C GLY A 169 5.63 3.27 4.26
N ILE A 170 5.58 4.15 3.28
CA ILE A 170 4.41 4.41 2.46
C ILE A 170 4.73 4.21 1.00
N CYS A 171 3.78 3.71 0.23
CA CYS A 171 3.84 3.67 -1.22
C CYS A 171 2.61 4.38 -1.78
N ASN A 172 2.80 5.24 -2.77
CA ASN A 172 1.71 5.88 -3.50
C ASN A 172 1.53 5.14 -4.82
N VAL A 173 0.32 4.65 -5.07
CA VAL A 173 -0.01 3.89 -6.29
C VAL A 173 -1.03 4.69 -7.09
N PHE A 174 -0.71 4.96 -8.36
CA PHE A 174 -1.63 5.62 -9.28
C PHE A 174 -2.68 4.63 -9.79
N ILE A 175 -3.95 5.02 -9.74
CA ILE A 175 -5.08 4.24 -10.26
C ILE A 175 -5.76 5.02 -11.40
N PRO A 176 -5.69 4.58 -12.67
CA PRO A 176 -6.26 5.31 -13.79
C PRO A 176 -7.80 5.34 -13.79
N LYS A 177 -8.41 6.33 -14.46
CA LYS A 177 -9.89 6.43 -14.62
C LYS A 177 -10.54 5.20 -15.26
N SER A 178 -9.80 4.49 -16.10
CA SER A 178 -10.19 3.25 -16.78
C SER A 178 -10.12 2.00 -15.88
N HIS A 179 -9.67 2.13 -14.63
CA HIS A 179 -9.61 1.02 -13.67
C HIS A 179 -10.99 0.33 -13.50
N LYS A 180 -10.96 -1.00 -13.44
CA LYS A 180 -12.13 -1.86 -13.25
C LYS A 180 -11.99 -2.59 -11.90
N PRO A 181 -13.05 -2.72 -11.09
CA PRO A 181 -12.98 -3.41 -9.81
C PRO A 181 -12.32 -4.79 -9.92
N GLY A 182 -11.34 -5.08 -9.05
CA GLY A 182 -10.59 -6.34 -9.04
C GLY A 182 -9.41 -6.42 -10.01
N SER A 183 -9.23 -5.42 -10.88
CA SER A 183 -8.18 -5.34 -11.89
C SER A 183 -6.89 -4.69 -11.40
N VAL A 184 -5.72 -5.14 -11.87
CA VAL A 184 -4.47 -4.35 -11.81
C VAL A 184 -4.06 -3.76 -13.16
N GLY A 185 -4.92 -3.94 -14.16
CA GLY A 185 -4.82 -3.43 -15.52
C GLY A 185 -4.37 -4.45 -16.56
N THR A 186 -4.83 -4.21 -17.79
CA THR A 186 -4.67 -5.06 -18.96
C THR A 186 -3.22 -5.25 -19.36
N ALA A 187 -2.85 -6.51 -19.59
CA ALA A 187 -1.49 -6.86 -20.00
C ALA A 187 -1.08 -6.06 -21.25
N TRP A 188 0.11 -5.48 -21.21
CA TRP A 188 0.58 -4.49 -22.18
C TRP A 188 0.46 -4.97 -23.64
N TRP A 189 0.74 -6.25 -23.91
CA TRP A 189 0.66 -6.85 -25.25
C TRP A 189 -0.78 -6.89 -25.80
N ARG A 190 -1.79 -7.14 -24.95
CA ARG A 190 -3.19 -7.06 -25.35
C ARG A 190 -3.62 -5.63 -25.61
N ARG A 191 -3.19 -4.69 -24.77
CA ARG A 191 -3.46 -3.26 -24.95
C ARG A 191 -2.96 -2.74 -26.30
N TRP A 192 -1.77 -3.15 -26.71
CA TRP A 192 -1.21 -2.83 -28.02
C TRP A 192 -2.00 -3.45 -29.19
N ILE A 193 -2.54 -4.65 -29.01
CA ILE A 193 -3.37 -5.32 -30.04
C ILE A 193 -4.73 -4.63 -30.21
N TYR A 194 -5.34 -4.16 -29.10
CA TYR A 194 -6.71 -3.64 -29.09
C TYR A 194 -6.81 -2.10 -28.99
N LEU A 195 -5.69 -1.38 -28.92
CA LEU A 195 -5.62 0.09 -28.78
C LEU A 195 -6.44 0.62 -27.58
N GLU A 196 -6.50 -0.16 -26.49
CA GLU A 196 -7.25 0.20 -25.29
C GLU A 196 -6.53 1.27 -24.45
N LYS A 197 -7.29 2.07 -23.69
CA LYS A 197 -6.72 3.06 -22.75
C LYS A 197 -5.97 2.34 -21.62
N ASP A 198 -4.89 2.95 -21.12
CA ASP A 198 -4.11 2.40 -20.01
C ASP A 198 -4.95 2.34 -18.72
N ASP A 199 -5.25 1.13 -18.29
CA ASP A 199 -5.98 0.78 -17.06
C ASP A 199 -5.05 0.20 -15.98
N SER A 200 -3.73 0.23 -16.19
CA SER A 200 -2.75 -0.32 -15.24
C SER A 200 -2.46 0.59 -14.06
N LEU A 201 -2.47 -0.05 -12.89
CA LEU A 201 -2.05 0.56 -11.65
C LEU A 201 -0.53 0.54 -11.59
N LYS A 202 0.07 1.62 -11.12
CA LYS A 202 1.53 1.78 -11.09
C LYS A 202 1.97 2.38 -9.78
N VAL A 203 3.02 1.79 -9.19
CA VAL A 203 3.74 2.43 -8.09
C VAL A 203 4.30 3.75 -8.61
N HIS A 204 3.96 4.83 -7.92
CA HIS A 204 4.40 6.18 -8.22
C HIS A 204 5.62 6.55 -7.38
N SER A 205 5.59 6.23 -6.09
CA SER A 205 6.72 6.38 -5.19
C SER A 205 6.60 5.43 -4.00
N ALA A 206 7.72 5.05 -3.41
CA ALA A 206 7.81 4.31 -2.16
C ALA A 206 8.85 4.96 -1.24
N HIS A 207 8.47 5.25 0.00
CA HIS A 207 9.32 5.95 0.96
C HIS A 207 9.43 5.13 2.23
N ALA A 208 10.66 4.78 2.61
CA ALA A 208 10.93 4.22 3.92
C ALA A 208 10.75 5.31 4.99
N LEU A 209 10.12 4.94 6.10
CA LEU A 209 9.85 5.83 7.22
C LEU A 209 10.50 5.27 8.49
N PRO A 210 10.97 6.15 9.39
CA PRO A 210 11.22 5.76 10.77
C PRO A 210 9.97 5.10 11.36
N GLN A 211 10.16 4.03 12.12
CA GLN A 211 9.06 3.22 12.66
C GLN A 211 8.06 4.07 13.48
N ASP A 212 8.54 5.02 14.28
CA ASP A 212 7.66 5.87 15.08
C ASP A 212 6.79 6.79 14.20
N ALA A 213 7.37 7.39 13.17
CA ALA A 213 6.66 8.23 12.19
C ALA A 213 5.63 7.42 11.39
N PHE A 214 5.94 6.16 11.05
CA PHE A 214 4.99 5.25 10.42
C PHE A 214 3.75 5.05 11.31
N TRP A 215 3.95 4.69 12.58
CA TRP A 215 2.82 4.39 13.48
C TRP A 215 2.02 5.62 13.89
N GLU A 216 2.69 6.77 14.06
CA GLU A 216 2.03 8.06 14.28
C GLU A 216 1.16 8.45 13.09
N GLY A 217 1.72 8.42 11.88
CA GLY A 217 0.99 8.76 10.66
C GLY A 217 -0.20 7.83 10.41
N PHE A 218 -0.02 6.52 10.62
CA PHE A 218 -1.09 5.53 10.48
C PHE A 218 -2.23 5.80 11.48
N ARG A 219 -1.88 6.07 12.75
CA ARG A 219 -2.85 6.39 13.80
C ARG A 219 -3.60 7.68 13.52
N HIS A 220 -2.88 8.73 13.14
CA HIS A 220 -3.48 10.02 12.82
C HIS A 220 -4.50 9.91 11.67
N LYS A 221 -4.21 9.08 10.66
CA LYS A 221 -5.17 8.79 9.59
C LYS A 221 -6.41 8.05 10.09
N LEU A 222 -6.26 7.02 10.91
CA LEU A 222 -7.41 6.34 11.51
C LEU A 222 -8.23 7.23 12.46
N GLU A 223 -7.59 8.20 13.12
CA GLU A 223 -8.24 9.13 14.04
C GLU A 223 -8.93 10.32 13.37
N SER A 224 -8.53 10.69 12.15
CA SER A 224 -9.15 11.81 11.41
C SER A 224 -10.42 11.40 10.65
N TRP A 225 -10.61 10.10 10.40
CA TRP A 225 -11.74 9.53 9.67
C TRP A 225 -12.62 8.71 10.61
N TRP A 226 -13.48 9.30 11.46
CA TRP A 226 -14.28 8.41 12.28
C TRP A 226 -15.66 8.87 12.76
N LYS A 227 -16.56 7.87 12.72
CA LYS A 227 -17.56 7.57 13.74
C LYS A 227 -17.02 6.41 14.63
N PRO A 228 -17.45 6.29 15.90
CA PRO A 228 -17.08 5.15 16.74
C PRO A 228 -17.41 3.82 16.05
N GLY A 229 -16.50 2.85 16.02
CA GLY A 229 -16.75 1.56 15.37
C GLY A 229 -16.13 1.37 13.99
N GLU A 230 -15.56 2.41 13.36
CA GLU A 230 -15.13 2.42 11.95
C GLU A 230 -13.60 2.57 11.74
N ARG A 231 -12.79 2.45 12.81
CA ARG A 231 -11.32 2.51 12.72
C ARG A 231 -10.74 1.17 12.26
N ASN A 232 -10.90 0.89 10.97
CA ASN A 232 -10.46 -0.37 10.36
C ASN A 232 -9.05 -0.24 9.77
N ALA A 233 -8.20 -1.21 10.07
CA ALA A 233 -6.97 -1.45 9.33
C ALA A 233 -7.18 -2.64 8.38
N PHE A 234 -6.85 -2.47 7.11
CA PHE A 234 -6.88 -3.52 6.10
C PHE A 234 -5.44 -3.97 5.83
N VAL A 235 -5.17 -5.27 5.79
CA VAL A 235 -3.82 -5.79 5.63
C VAL A 235 -3.78 -6.86 4.56
N LEU A 236 -2.96 -6.67 3.54
CA LEU A 236 -2.60 -7.69 2.57
C LEU A 236 -1.31 -8.41 2.98
N ILE A 237 -1.31 -9.74 2.99
CA ILE A 237 -0.11 -10.59 3.03
C ILE A 237 -0.07 -11.37 1.71
N HIS A 238 0.88 -11.03 0.85
CA HIS A 238 0.94 -11.61 -0.50
C HIS A 238 1.43 -13.07 -0.51
N GLY A 239 1.21 -13.74 -1.64
CA GLY A 239 1.61 -15.12 -1.89
C GLY A 239 3.00 -15.26 -2.52
N PHE A 240 3.28 -16.46 -3.02
CA PHE A 240 4.49 -16.81 -3.78
C PHE A 240 4.61 -16.00 -5.07
N ASN A 241 5.84 -15.80 -5.57
CA ASN A 241 6.09 -15.20 -6.88
C ASN A 241 5.50 -13.77 -7.02
N VAL A 242 5.66 -12.93 -6.00
CA VAL A 242 5.19 -11.55 -6.00
C VAL A 242 6.35 -10.58 -5.73
N SER A 243 6.50 -9.52 -6.51
CA SER A 243 7.46 -8.44 -6.24
C SER A 243 6.93 -7.47 -5.18
N PHE A 244 7.77 -6.56 -4.69
CA PHE A 244 7.32 -5.51 -3.77
C PHE A 244 6.26 -4.60 -4.44
N GLU A 245 6.50 -4.22 -5.69
CA GLU A 245 5.63 -3.36 -6.48
C GLU A 245 4.29 -4.04 -6.78
N GLU A 246 4.30 -5.32 -7.12
CA GLU A 246 3.08 -6.11 -7.34
C GLU A 246 2.24 -6.21 -6.07
N ALA A 247 2.88 -6.38 -4.90
CA ALA A 247 2.19 -6.38 -3.61
C ALA A 247 1.59 -5.00 -3.29
N ALA A 248 2.32 -3.91 -3.55
CA ALA A 248 1.83 -2.55 -3.35
C ALA A 248 0.64 -2.22 -4.25
N VAL A 249 0.74 -2.55 -5.54
CA VAL A 249 -0.34 -2.39 -6.52
C VAL A 249 -1.58 -3.18 -6.11
N ARG A 250 -1.41 -4.42 -5.64
CA ARG A 250 -2.53 -5.24 -5.15
C ARG A 250 -3.19 -4.63 -3.92
N ALA A 251 -2.40 -4.15 -2.96
CA ALA A 251 -2.93 -3.52 -1.76
C ALA A 251 -3.75 -2.27 -2.13
N ALA A 252 -3.24 -1.43 -3.03
CA ALA A 252 -3.93 -0.24 -3.50
C ALA A 252 -5.22 -0.57 -4.23
N GLN A 253 -5.21 -1.60 -5.09
CA GLN A 253 -6.40 -2.11 -5.77
C GLN A 253 -7.48 -2.54 -4.77
N ILE A 254 -7.12 -3.37 -3.79
CA ILE A 254 -8.05 -3.84 -2.75
C ILE A 254 -8.60 -2.64 -1.97
N GLY A 255 -7.73 -1.77 -1.44
CA GLY A 255 -8.15 -0.60 -0.66
C GLY A 255 -9.09 0.33 -1.44
N TYR A 256 -8.76 0.60 -2.70
CA TYR A 256 -9.57 1.44 -3.57
C TYR A 256 -10.93 0.83 -3.92
N ASP A 257 -10.94 -0.48 -4.21
CA ASP A 257 -12.16 -1.16 -4.65
C ASP A 257 -13.12 -1.50 -3.50
N LEU A 258 -12.59 -1.72 -2.28
CA LEU A 258 -13.42 -1.95 -1.10
C LEU A 258 -14.31 -0.76 -0.77
N LYS A 259 -13.82 0.47 -0.94
CA LYS A 259 -14.55 1.72 -0.60
C LYS A 259 -15.09 1.71 0.83
N LEU A 260 -14.35 1.10 1.75
CA LEU A 260 -14.66 1.06 3.17
C LEU A 260 -13.80 2.04 3.94
N PRO A 261 -14.30 2.65 5.02
CA PRO A 261 -13.52 3.55 5.86
C PRO A 261 -12.40 2.76 6.58
N GLY A 262 -11.18 3.26 6.48
CA GLY A 262 -10.00 2.66 7.11
C GLY A 262 -8.72 2.91 6.30
N GLU A 263 -7.61 2.39 6.82
CA GLU A 263 -6.29 2.50 6.19
C GLU A 263 -5.83 1.13 5.69
N ILE A 264 -5.22 1.11 4.51
CA ILE A 264 -4.73 -0.10 3.85
C ILE A 264 -3.21 -0.23 4.00
N ALA A 265 -2.78 -1.39 4.48
CA ALA A 265 -1.39 -1.77 4.61
C ALA A 265 -1.10 -3.09 3.87
N PHE A 266 0.17 -3.36 3.60
CA PHE A 266 0.62 -4.67 3.17
C PHE A 266 1.91 -5.09 3.84
N TYR A 267 2.04 -6.39 4.04
CA TYR A 267 3.28 -7.03 4.43
C TYR A 267 3.94 -7.65 3.20
N SER A 268 5.18 -7.25 2.92
CA SER A 268 5.96 -7.79 1.81
C SER A 268 7.11 -8.66 2.31
N TRP A 269 7.05 -9.96 2.03
CA TRP A 269 8.14 -10.90 2.30
C TRP A 269 8.98 -11.11 1.04
N PRO A 270 10.26 -11.53 1.14
CA PRO A 270 11.17 -11.65 -0.01
C PRO A 270 10.85 -12.85 -0.91
N SER A 271 9.70 -12.86 -1.58
CA SER A 271 9.43 -13.83 -2.64
C SER A 271 10.22 -13.49 -3.90
N HIS A 272 10.74 -14.50 -4.58
CA HIS A 272 11.69 -14.39 -5.68
C HIS A 272 11.06 -13.89 -6.99
N GLY A 273 9.74 -13.74 -7.06
CA GLY A 273 9.04 -13.26 -8.26
C GLY A 273 9.26 -14.18 -9.48
N ARG A 274 9.68 -15.44 -9.25
CA ARG A 274 9.85 -16.47 -10.30
C ARG A 274 9.30 -17.83 -9.89
N VAL A 275 8.67 -18.50 -10.87
CA VAL A 275 8.04 -19.81 -10.66
C VAL A 275 9.05 -20.92 -10.31
N THR A 276 10.29 -20.82 -10.79
CA THR A 276 11.36 -21.81 -10.56
C THR A 276 11.88 -21.85 -9.12
N ASP A 277 11.60 -20.82 -8.34
CA ASP A 277 12.25 -20.58 -7.06
C ASP A 277 11.33 -20.95 -5.87
N TYR A 278 10.32 -21.80 -6.13
CA TYR A 278 9.30 -22.18 -5.14
C TYR A 278 9.89 -22.68 -3.81
N THR A 279 10.91 -23.56 -3.85
CA THR A 279 11.55 -24.07 -2.62
C THR A 279 12.35 -22.99 -1.87
N ALA A 280 12.90 -22.01 -2.59
CA ALA A 280 13.54 -20.85 -1.97
C ALA A 280 12.50 -19.94 -1.31
N ASP A 281 11.34 -19.77 -1.94
CA ASP A 281 10.20 -19.04 -1.38
C ASP A 281 9.64 -19.73 -0.13
N GLU A 282 9.56 -21.06 -0.08
CA GLU A 282 9.20 -21.80 1.14
C GLU A 282 10.15 -21.52 2.31
N ALA A 283 11.46 -21.53 2.06
CA ALA A 283 12.45 -21.19 3.08
C ALA A 283 12.32 -19.72 3.52
N THR A 284 12.02 -18.84 2.58
CA THR A 284 11.96 -17.40 2.82
C THR A 284 10.69 -16.97 3.56
N ILE A 285 9.53 -17.56 3.26
CA ILE A 285 8.32 -17.34 4.05
C ILE A 285 8.48 -17.88 5.47
N GLY A 286 9.14 -19.03 5.64
CA GLY A 286 9.50 -19.60 6.95
C GLY A 286 10.39 -18.66 7.76
N ALA A 287 11.42 -18.08 7.13
CA ALA A 287 12.28 -17.06 7.74
C ALA A 287 11.52 -15.75 8.07
N SER A 288 10.44 -15.46 7.33
CA SER A 288 9.63 -14.25 7.50
C SER A 288 8.62 -14.33 8.65
N VAL A 289 8.34 -15.53 9.20
CA VAL A 289 7.37 -15.74 10.28
C VAL A 289 7.58 -14.80 11.47
N LYS A 290 8.84 -14.60 11.91
CA LYS A 290 9.14 -13.71 13.05
C LYS A 290 8.77 -12.25 12.78
N TYR A 291 8.92 -11.81 11.53
CA TYR A 291 8.68 -10.44 11.11
C TYR A 291 7.19 -10.20 10.82
N ILE A 292 6.49 -11.18 10.25
CA ILE A 292 5.01 -11.16 10.15
C ILE A 292 4.41 -11.03 11.55
N ALA A 293 4.87 -11.85 12.50
CA ALA A 293 4.41 -11.78 13.89
C ALA A 293 4.68 -10.41 14.51
N GLN A 294 5.88 -9.85 14.31
CA GLN A 294 6.23 -8.51 14.78
C GLN A 294 5.30 -7.44 14.20
N PHE A 295 5.08 -7.45 12.88
CA PHE A 295 4.21 -6.48 12.21
C PHE A 295 2.78 -6.56 12.71
N LEU A 296 2.19 -7.77 12.80
CA LEU A 296 0.82 -7.94 13.28
C LEU A 296 0.65 -7.51 14.74
N HIS A 297 1.62 -7.80 15.59
CA HIS A 297 1.63 -7.36 16.98
C HIS A 297 1.68 -5.84 17.07
N GLU A 298 2.64 -5.21 16.39
CA GLU A 298 2.78 -3.75 16.40
C GLU A 298 1.56 -3.05 15.77
N LEU A 299 0.96 -3.63 14.74
CA LEU A 299 -0.27 -3.12 14.14
C LEU A 299 -1.41 -3.11 15.16
N CYS A 300 -1.61 -4.19 15.93
CA CYS A 300 -2.67 -4.24 16.94
C CYS A 300 -2.43 -3.26 18.11
N GLU A 301 -1.17 -3.08 18.50
CA GLU A 301 -0.77 -2.26 19.66
C GLU A 301 -0.66 -0.77 19.33
N LYS A 302 -0.08 -0.40 18.18
CA LYS A 302 0.38 0.98 17.89
C LYS A 302 -0.52 1.76 16.94
N SER A 303 -1.31 1.09 16.09
CA SER A 303 -2.08 1.75 15.03
C SER A 303 -3.30 2.53 15.52
N GLY A 304 -3.82 2.22 16.71
CA GLY A 304 -5.12 2.75 17.16
C GLY A 304 -6.34 2.14 16.44
N ALA A 305 -6.14 1.12 15.61
CA ALA A 305 -7.23 0.39 14.96
C ALA A 305 -8.11 -0.33 16.00
N GLU A 306 -9.41 -0.29 15.74
CA GLU A 306 -10.41 -1.09 16.45
C GLU A 306 -10.49 -2.51 15.88
N ARG A 307 -10.24 -2.66 14.57
CA ARG A 307 -10.25 -3.94 13.85
C ARG A 307 -9.14 -4.02 12.82
N VAL A 308 -8.54 -5.19 12.71
CA VAL A 308 -7.54 -5.54 11.69
C VAL A 308 -8.12 -6.62 10.77
N HIS A 309 -8.53 -6.23 9.57
CA HIS A 309 -9.02 -7.14 8.54
C HIS A 309 -7.86 -7.64 7.68
N LEU A 310 -7.81 -8.93 7.39
CA LEU A 310 -6.67 -9.59 6.76
C LEU A 310 -7.06 -10.26 5.44
N PHE A 311 -6.28 -9.98 4.40
CA PHE A 311 -6.30 -10.64 3.09
C PHE A 311 -5.02 -11.43 2.93
N VAL A 312 -5.08 -12.75 3.09
CA VAL A 312 -3.88 -13.60 3.12
C VAL A 312 -3.91 -14.54 1.93
N HIS A 313 -2.96 -14.36 1.01
CA HIS A 313 -2.99 -15.04 -0.27
C HIS A 313 -1.98 -16.19 -0.37
N SER A 314 -2.44 -17.35 -0.87
CA SER A 314 -1.58 -18.48 -1.25
C SER A 314 -0.55 -18.85 -0.19
N MET A 315 0.73 -18.94 -0.54
CA MET A 315 1.84 -19.28 0.37
C MET A 315 1.98 -18.30 1.56
N GLY A 316 1.44 -17.08 1.45
CA GLY A 316 1.37 -16.13 2.56
C GLY A 316 0.59 -16.69 3.77
N ASN A 317 -0.36 -17.61 3.53
CA ASN A 317 -1.10 -18.29 4.58
C ASN A 317 -0.19 -19.12 5.49
N ARG A 318 0.88 -19.73 4.94
CA ARG A 318 1.86 -20.47 5.76
C ARG A 318 2.55 -19.56 6.76
N GLY A 319 3.01 -18.41 6.29
CA GLY A 319 3.67 -17.40 7.12
C GLY A 319 2.72 -16.81 8.17
N PHE A 320 1.50 -16.47 7.76
CA PHE A 320 0.48 -15.91 8.65
C PHE A 320 0.09 -16.87 9.77
N ILE A 321 -0.26 -18.12 9.47
CA ILE A 321 -0.70 -19.09 10.46
C ILE A 321 0.44 -19.40 11.45
N ALA A 322 1.67 -19.58 10.96
CA ALA A 322 2.84 -19.75 11.82
C ALA A 322 3.15 -18.51 12.67
N ALA A 323 2.89 -17.30 12.16
CA ALA A 323 3.05 -16.06 12.91
C ALA A 323 2.04 -15.95 14.04
N LEU A 324 0.77 -16.33 13.81
CA LEU A 324 -0.23 -16.43 14.86
C LEU A 324 0.21 -17.41 15.95
N GLU A 325 0.73 -18.58 15.57
CA GLU A 325 1.19 -19.62 16.51
C GLU A 325 2.28 -19.06 17.42
N ARG A 326 3.25 -18.37 16.80
CA ARG A 326 4.31 -17.66 17.51
C ARG A 326 3.77 -16.58 18.46
N LEU A 327 2.77 -15.81 18.05
CA LEU A 327 2.16 -14.77 18.89
C LEU A 327 1.46 -15.37 20.11
N MET A 328 0.71 -16.47 19.93
CA MET A 328 0.08 -17.19 21.04
C MET A 328 1.11 -17.76 22.00
N ALA A 329 2.14 -18.43 21.47
CA ALA A 329 3.23 -19.00 22.27
C ALA A 329 4.00 -17.93 23.06
N ASN A 330 4.09 -16.71 22.54
CA ASN A 330 4.72 -15.56 23.21
C ASN A 330 3.79 -14.82 24.17
N GLY A 331 2.54 -15.26 24.36
CA GLY A 331 1.61 -14.66 25.33
C GLY A 331 0.90 -13.40 24.83
N PHE A 332 0.66 -13.27 23.52
CA PHE A 332 -0.13 -12.18 22.92
C PHE A 332 -1.52 -12.65 22.45
N PRO A 333 -2.42 -13.12 23.35
CA PRO A 333 -3.69 -13.74 22.95
C PRO A 333 -4.74 -12.77 22.39
N GLN A 334 -4.60 -11.47 22.61
CA GLN A 334 -5.63 -10.46 22.31
C GLN A 334 -5.33 -9.69 21.00
N LEU A 335 -5.34 -10.38 19.87
CA LEU A 335 -5.20 -9.72 18.56
C LEU A 335 -6.56 -9.14 18.13
N LYS A 336 -6.65 -7.86 17.81
CA LYS A 336 -7.92 -7.21 17.37
C LYS A 336 -8.32 -7.58 15.94
N LEU A 337 -8.28 -8.87 15.59
CA LEU A 337 -8.57 -9.32 14.22
C LEU A 337 -10.05 -9.13 13.92
N GLY A 338 -10.37 -8.55 12.76
CA GLY A 338 -11.73 -8.50 12.23
C GLY A 338 -11.98 -9.73 11.35
N GLN A 339 -12.48 -9.49 10.14
CA GLN A 339 -12.59 -10.49 9.09
C GLN A 339 -11.20 -10.98 8.64
N VAL A 340 -11.01 -12.30 8.54
CA VAL A 340 -9.81 -12.92 7.97
C VAL A 340 -10.18 -13.73 6.74
N PHE A 341 -9.66 -13.32 5.58
CA PHE A 341 -9.87 -13.96 4.30
C PHE A 341 -8.64 -14.77 3.91
N PHE A 342 -8.77 -16.10 3.96
CA PHE A 342 -7.79 -17.06 3.48
C PHE A 342 -8.04 -17.29 1.99
N CYS A 343 -7.27 -16.61 1.14
CA CYS A 343 -7.44 -16.65 -0.31
C CYS A 343 -6.51 -17.69 -0.94
N ALA A 344 -7.08 -18.72 -1.57
CA ALA A 344 -6.35 -19.81 -2.22
C ALA A 344 -5.19 -20.41 -1.41
N PRO A 345 -5.39 -20.87 -0.15
CA PRO A 345 -4.27 -21.22 0.70
C PRO A 345 -3.45 -22.40 0.17
N ASP A 346 -2.17 -22.13 -0.06
CA ASP A 346 -1.18 -23.16 -0.30
C ASP A 346 -0.61 -23.59 1.05
N GLU A 347 -1.41 -24.32 1.84
CA GLU A 347 -1.01 -24.89 3.13
C GLU A 347 -1.47 -26.36 3.17
N ASP A 348 -0.66 -27.23 3.78
CA ASP A 348 -1.06 -28.62 3.99
C ASP A 348 -2.29 -28.69 4.90
N VAL A 349 -3.28 -29.49 4.52
CA VAL A 349 -4.55 -29.61 5.25
C VAL A 349 -4.36 -29.95 6.73
N ARG A 350 -3.42 -30.85 7.06
CA ARG A 350 -3.17 -31.28 8.44
C ARG A 350 -2.49 -30.18 9.24
N VAL A 351 -1.54 -29.48 8.61
CA VAL A 351 -0.86 -28.33 9.23
C VAL A 351 -1.85 -27.20 9.49
N PHE A 352 -2.74 -26.94 8.55
CA PHE A 352 -3.80 -25.94 8.70
C PHE A 352 -4.73 -26.30 9.85
N GLU A 353 -5.26 -27.53 9.89
CA GLU A 353 -6.14 -28.01 10.96
C GLU A 353 -5.49 -27.94 12.35
N ASP A 354 -4.25 -28.45 12.48
CA ASP A 354 -3.51 -28.45 13.73
C ASP A 354 -3.29 -27.03 14.26
N LYS A 355 -2.76 -26.14 13.43
CA LYS A 355 -2.48 -24.76 13.85
C LYS A 355 -3.76 -23.96 14.07
N THR A 356 -4.76 -24.07 13.20
CA THR A 356 -6.01 -23.29 13.35
C THR A 356 -6.81 -23.68 14.59
N SER A 357 -6.70 -24.93 15.05
CA SER A 357 -7.31 -25.38 16.31
C SER A 357 -6.71 -24.70 17.55
N SER A 358 -5.45 -24.27 17.46
CA SER A 358 -4.72 -23.62 18.56
C SER A 358 -5.07 -22.14 18.74
N PHE A 359 -5.80 -21.53 17.79
CA PHE A 359 -6.23 -20.14 17.85
C PHE A 359 -7.65 -20.01 18.41
N PRO A 360 -7.82 -19.64 19.70
CA PRO A 360 -9.14 -19.47 20.28
C PRO A 360 -9.92 -18.36 19.56
N HIS A 361 -11.18 -18.65 19.25
CA HIS A 361 -12.07 -17.79 18.47
C HIS A 361 -12.57 -16.62 19.31
N GLN A 362 -11.84 -15.50 19.26
CA GLN A 362 -12.24 -14.29 19.99
C GLN A 362 -12.82 -13.19 19.10
N TYR A 363 -12.88 -13.36 17.77
CA TYR A 363 -13.27 -12.29 16.84
C TYR A 363 -13.99 -12.75 15.55
N GLU A 364 -14.54 -11.77 14.81
CA GLU A 364 -15.65 -11.84 13.83
C GLU A 364 -15.81 -13.15 13.03
N ASN A 365 -15.43 -13.20 11.74
CA ASN A 365 -15.54 -14.40 10.90
C ASN A 365 -14.23 -14.67 10.15
N ARG A 366 -14.05 -15.93 9.76
CA ARG A 366 -12.95 -16.41 8.92
C ARG A 366 -13.54 -17.05 7.69
N THR A 367 -13.08 -16.63 6.52
CA THR A 367 -13.60 -17.12 5.24
C THR A 367 -12.45 -17.69 4.42
N LEU A 368 -12.66 -18.90 3.90
CA LEU A 368 -11.76 -19.57 2.98
C LEU A 368 -12.31 -19.39 1.56
N TYR A 369 -11.62 -18.62 0.73
CA TYR A 369 -11.91 -18.57 -0.70
C TYR A 369 -11.07 -19.59 -1.44
N VAL A 370 -11.72 -20.53 -2.12
CA VAL A 370 -11.08 -21.59 -2.93
C VAL A 370 -11.56 -21.55 -4.37
N SER A 371 -10.79 -22.10 -5.30
CA SER A 371 -11.18 -22.20 -6.71
C SER A 371 -10.71 -23.51 -7.33
N GLY A 372 -11.53 -24.11 -8.19
CA GLY A 372 -11.19 -25.29 -8.98
C GLY A 372 -10.22 -25.04 -10.13
N ASP A 373 -10.10 -23.79 -10.58
CA ASP A 373 -9.24 -23.39 -11.71
C ASP A 373 -7.82 -22.97 -11.29
N ASP A 374 -7.45 -23.22 -10.04
CA ASP A 374 -6.27 -22.63 -9.42
C ASP A 374 -4.95 -23.34 -9.80
N LYS A 375 -4.42 -22.98 -10.97
CA LYS A 375 -3.25 -23.61 -11.61
C LYS A 375 -1.97 -23.60 -10.76
N ALA A 376 -1.77 -22.58 -9.92
CA ALA A 376 -0.55 -22.49 -9.10
C ALA A 376 -0.60 -23.37 -7.84
N VAL A 377 -1.78 -23.65 -7.26
CA VAL A 377 -1.87 -24.68 -6.20
C VAL A 377 -1.73 -26.10 -6.79
N ALA A 378 -2.14 -26.29 -8.04
CA ALA A 378 -1.83 -27.51 -8.78
C ALA A 378 -0.31 -27.71 -9.01
N ALA A 379 0.47 -26.63 -9.17
CA ALA A 379 1.93 -26.69 -9.22
C ALA A 379 2.55 -27.09 -7.87
N SER A 380 2.02 -26.58 -6.74
CA SER A 380 2.39 -27.03 -5.38
C SER A 380 2.08 -28.52 -5.18
N LYS A 381 0.94 -29.02 -5.67
CA LYS A 381 0.58 -30.45 -5.62
C LYS A 381 1.57 -31.34 -6.37
N TRP A 382 2.05 -30.89 -7.54
CA TRP A 382 3.07 -31.61 -8.31
C TRP A 382 4.39 -31.73 -7.54
N LEU A 383 4.77 -30.68 -6.80
CA LEU A 383 6.02 -30.65 -6.04
C LEU A 383 5.94 -31.41 -4.70
N HIS A 384 4.81 -31.34 -3.98
CA HIS A 384 4.72 -31.81 -2.58
C HIS A 384 3.95 -33.11 -2.36
N GLN A 385 3.22 -33.63 -3.36
CA GLN A 385 2.41 -34.86 -3.23
C GLN A 385 1.45 -34.88 -2.00
N ALA A 386 1.02 -33.72 -1.51
CA ALA A 386 0.16 -33.57 -0.34
C ALA A 386 -1.10 -32.76 -0.68
N ASP A 387 -2.18 -32.98 0.08
CA ASP A 387 -3.44 -32.26 -0.09
C ASP A 387 -3.32 -30.83 0.46
N ARG A 388 -3.77 -29.84 -0.32
CA ARG A 388 -3.71 -28.42 0.02
C ARG A 388 -5.09 -27.85 0.24
N VAL A 389 -5.21 -26.97 1.23
CA VAL A 389 -6.48 -26.34 1.66
C VAL A 389 -7.18 -25.60 0.51
N GLY A 390 -6.43 -24.93 -0.36
CA GLY A 390 -6.98 -24.14 -1.47
C GLY A 390 -7.40 -24.93 -2.72
N ILE A 391 -7.18 -26.25 -2.77
CA ILE A 391 -7.46 -27.06 -3.99
C ILE A 391 -8.89 -27.58 -3.98
N VAL A 392 -9.56 -27.46 -5.13
CA VAL A 392 -10.84 -28.12 -5.42
C VAL A 392 -10.70 -28.98 -6.70
N PRO A 393 -11.30 -30.18 -6.80
CA PRO A 393 -11.98 -30.97 -5.76
C PRO A 393 -11.04 -31.92 -4.98
N PRO A 394 -11.41 -32.36 -3.75
CA PRO A 394 -12.61 -31.98 -2.98
C PRO A 394 -12.47 -30.62 -2.30
N VAL A 395 -13.60 -29.94 -2.06
CA VAL A 395 -13.63 -28.70 -1.27
C VAL A 395 -13.27 -29.01 0.19
N TYR A 396 -12.29 -28.28 0.74
CA TYR A 396 -11.91 -28.43 2.14
C TYR A 396 -12.89 -27.68 3.05
N GLU A 397 -13.35 -28.36 4.10
CA GLU A 397 -14.28 -27.84 5.09
C GLU A 397 -13.64 -27.89 6.48
N TYR A 398 -13.73 -26.80 7.24
CA TYR A 398 -13.23 -26.74 8.61
C TYR A 398 -14.22 -26.04 9.54
N ALA A 399 -14.49 -26.63 10.70
CA ALA A 399 -15.45 -26.07 11.66
C ALA A 399 -14.98 -24.68 12.15
N GLY A 400 -15.84 -23.67 12.00
CA GLY A 400 -15.54 -22.29 12.38
C GLY A 400 -14.76 -21.49 11.32
N ILE A 401 -14.62 -22.01 10.10
CA ILE A 401 -14.16 -21.27 8.91
C ILE A 401 -15.17 -21.52 7.79
N GLU A 402 -15.68 -20.46 7.18
CA GLU A 402 -16.66 -20.55 6.10
C GLU A 402 -15.95 -20.76 4.77
N THR A 403 -16.18 -21.90 4.10
CA THR A 403 -15.59 -22.15 2.78
C THR A 403 -16.51 -21.64 1.67
N ILE A 404 -15.95 -20.79 0.81
CA ILE A 404 -16.60 -20.24 -0.38
C ILE A 404 -15.77 -20.63 -1.60
N GLU A 405 -16.34 -21.51 -2.42
CA GLU A 405 -15.84 -21.83 -3.75
C GLU A 405 -16.19 -20.69 -4.70
N VAL A 406 -15.21 -20.24 -5.49
CA VAL A 406 -15.37 -19.21 -6.50
C VAL A 406 -15.12 -19.86 -7.86
N ASP A 407 -16.19 -20.07 -8.63
CA ASP A 407 -16.14 -20.79 -9.91
C ASP A 407 -15.87 -19.86 -11.09
N GLY A 408 -15.05 -20.30 -12.06
CA GLY A 408 -14.67 -19.49 -13.23
C GLY A 408 -13.59 -18.43 -12.98
N PHE A 409 -12.84 -18.54 -11.88
CA PHE A 409 -11.80 -17.58 -11.49
C PHE A 409 -10.60 -18.24 -10.82
N GLY A 410 -9.39 -18.05 -11.36
CA GLY A 410 -8.17 -18.33 -10.61
C GLY A 410 -8.00 -17.26 -9.54
N ILE A 411 -8.12 -17.61 -8.26
CA ILE A 411 -7.82 -16.68 -7.16
C ILE A 411 -6.35 -16.22 -7.24
N LEU A 412 -5.46 -17.06 -7.76
CA LEU A 412 -4.07 -16.70 -8.11
C LEU A 412 -3.92 -15.82 -9.37
N ASP A 413 -4.89 -15.82 -10.29
CA ASP A 413 -4.86 -15.05 -11.55
C ASP A 413 -5.12 -13.54 -11.36
N LEU A 414 -5.24 -13.10 -10.11
CA LEU A 414 -5.14 -11.69 -9.74
C LEU A 414 -3.94 -11.03 -10.45
N GLY A 415 -2.81 -11.71 -10.68
CA GLY A 415 -1.63 -11.17 -11.39
C GLY A 415 -1.62 -11.24 -12.93
N HIS A 416 -2.57 -11.89 -13.60
CA HIS A 416 -2.44 -12.22 -15.04
C HIS A 416 -3.57 -11.74 -15.96
N GLY A 417 -4.47 -10.92 -15.44
CA GLY A 417 -5.32 -10.08 -16.27
C GLY A 417 -6.62 -10.72 -16.76
N TYR A 418 -7.37 -11.32 -15.84
CA TYR A 418 -8.79 -11.62 -16.03
C TYR A 418 -9.62 -10.59 -15.26
N PHE A 419 -10.27 -9.69 -16.02
CA PHE A 419 -10.62 -8.34 -15.58
C PHE A 419 -12.09 -8.09 -15.22
N ALA A 420 -12.97 -9.11 -15.28
CA ALA A 420 -14.41 -8.94 -15.06
C ALA A 420 -14.98 -9.82 -13.94
N SER A 421 -14.25 -10.85 -13.50
CA SER A 421 -14.77 -11.89 -12.60
C SER A 421 -14.44 -11.69 -11.10
N ALA A 422 -13.63 -10.68 -10.75
CA ALA A 422 -13.28 -10.41 -9.34
C ALA A 422 -14.27 -9.47 -8.63
N GLU A 423 -15.17 -8.79 -9.36
CA GLU A 423 -16.13 -7.84 -8.75
C GLU A 423 -17.10 -8.49 -7.75
N PRO A 424 -17.71 -9.67 -8.03
CA PRO A 424 -18.56 -10.34 -7.05
C PRO A 424 -17.80 -10.73 -5.78
N LEU A 425 -16.52 -11.16 -5.91
CA LEU A 425 -15.69 -11.47 -4.75
C LEU A 425 -15.42 -10.22 -3.89
N ILE A 426 -15.09 -9.08 -4.52
CA ILE A 426 -14.89 -7.83 -3.80
C ILE A 426 -16.19 -7.34 -3.14
N GLU A 427 -17.34 -7.52 -3.78
CA GLU A 427 -18.65 -7.20 -3.20
C GLU A 427 -18.96 -8.08 -1.98
N ASP A 428 -18.72 -9.37 -2.08
CA ASP A 428 -18.91 -10.32 -0.98
C ASP A 428 -18.01 -9.99 0.23
N ILE A 429 -16.74 -9.65 -0.03
CA ILE A 429 -15.79 -9.18 0.99
C ILE A 429 -16.28 -7.87 1.62
N ARG A 430 -16.74 -6.92 0.80
CA ARG A 430 -17.26 -5.63 1.28
C ARG A 430 -18.47 -5.85 2.19
N GLU A 431 -19.40 -6.71 1.78
CA GLU A 431 -20.57 -7.06 2.59
C GLU A 431 -20.16 -7.74 3.89
N ALA A 432 -19.22 -8.70 3.87
CA ALA A 432 -18.70 -9.35 5.07
C ALA A 432 -18.13 -8.35 6.07
N ILE A 433 -17.31 -7.40 5.61
CA ILE A 433 -16.70 -6.41 6.51
C ILE A 433 -17.76 -5.42 7.03
N ALA A 434 -18.62 -4.90 6.16
CA ALA A 434 -19.59 -3.88 6.51
C ALA A 434 -20.69 -4.40 7.44
N THR A 435 -21.15 -5.64 7.22
CA THR A 435 -22.30 -6.22 7.93
C THR A 435 -21.90 -7.20 9.03
N ARG A 436 -20.68 -7.75 8.97
CA ARG A 436 -20.17 -8.82 9.86
C ARG A 436 -21.00 -10.11 9.83
N LYS A 437 -21.82 -10.24 8.80
CA LYS A 437 -22.68 -11.41 8.61
C LYS A 437 -21.87 -12.63 8.20
N PRO A 438 -22.28 -13.84 8.63
CA PRO A 438 -21.77 -15.08 8.06
C PRO A 438 -22.16 -15.18 6.57
N ALA A 439 -21.45 -16.01 5.82
CA ALA A 439 -21.71 -16.33 4.41
C ALA A 439 -23.18 -16.68 4.13
N ALA A 440 -23.85 -17.44 5.03
CA ALA A 440 -25.27 -17.79 4.91
C ALA A 440 -26.23 -16.58 4.86
N GLU A 441 -25.82 -15.42 5.36
CA GLU A 441 -26.66 -14.22 5.45
C GLU A 441 -26.22 -13.11 4.48
N ARG A 442 -25.18 -13.37 3.67
CA ARG A 442 -24.67 -12.47 2.63
C ARG A 442 -25.37 -12.68 1.30
N THR A 443 -25.27 -11.69 0.41
CA THR A 443 -26.07 -11.64 -0.83
C THR A 443 -25.59 -12.61 -1.90
N LEU A 444 -24.28 -12.79 -2.02
CA LEU A 444 -23.67 -13.54 -3.13
C LEU A 444 -23.42 -15.03 -2.85
N PRO A 445 -22.94 -15.45 -1.66
CA PRO A 445 -22.65 -16.85 -1.39
C PRO A 445 -23.93 -17.70 -1.40
N GLN A 446 -23.97 -18.73 -2.24
CA GLN A 446 -25.08 -19.68 -2.32
C GLN A 446 -24.67 -21.02 -1.69
N ALA A 447 -25.48 -21.56 -0.78
CA ALA A 447 -25.16 -22.82 -0.13
C ALA A 447 -25.17 -24.00 -1.12
N VAL A 448 -24.07 -24.76 -1.14
CA VAL A 448 -23.89 -25.98 -1.94
C VAL A 448 -23.36 -27.08 -1.01
N GLY A 449 -24.21 -28.02 -0.61
CA GLY A 449 -23.82 -29.02 0.38
C GLY A 449 -23.52 -28.37 1.73
N ASN A 450 -22.25 -28.45 2.18
CA ASN A 450 -21.77 -27.89 3.43
C ASN A 450 -20.89 -26.64 3.24
N HIS A 451 -20.67 -26.19 2.01
CA HIS A 451 -19.91 -24.98 1.68
C HIS A 451 -20.79 -24.00 0.88
N TYR A 452 -20.22 -22.88 0.44
CA TYR A 452 -20.89 -21.90 -0.40
C TYR A 452 -20.21 -21.76 -1.76
N LEU A 453 -20.96 -21.30 -2.75
CA LEU A 453 -20.48 -21.03 -4.10
C LEU A 453 -20.79 -19.58 -4.46
N ILE A 454 -19.81 -18.88 -5.03
CA ILE A 454 -20.01 -17.63 -5.77
C ILE A 454 -19.69 -17.93 -7.24
N ASP A 455 -20.71 -17.83 -8.08
CA ASP A 455 -20.55 -17.92 -9.53
C ASP A 455 -20.16 -16.54 -10.08
N VAL A 456 -18.97 -16.45 -10.69
CA VAL A 456 -18.48 -15.21 -11.32
C VAL A 456 -18.57 -15.24 -12.85
N GLY A 457 -19.21 -16.26 -13.41
CA GLY A 457 -19.45 -16.46 -14.84
C GLY A 457 -20.82 -15.95 -15.29
N CYS A 458 -21.01 -14.63 -15.40
CA CYS A 458 -22.12 -14.02 -16.14
C CYS A 458 -21.64 -12.83 -16.99
#